data_AF-A0A6U1V417-F1
#
_entry.id   AF-A0A6U1V417-F1
#
_cell.length_a   1.000
_cell.length_b   1.000
_cell.length_c   1.000
_cell.angle_alpha   90.00
_cell.angle_beta   90.00
_cell.angle_gamma   90.00
#
_symmetry.space_group_name_H-M   'P 1'
#
loop_
_entity.id
_entity.type
_entity.pdbx_description
1 polymer ?
#
loop_
_entity_poly.entity_id
_entity_poly.type
_entity_poly.pdbx_seq_one_letter_code
_entity_poly.pdbx_strand_id
1 'polypeptide(L)'
;ELLRAGLLFSFLLWPHQLEIQECKHVYDGLKEGDRCWAWITDLRPSQFALGEWEVEETIKSLDKYSVADLQRLKTSKPIPINIAPNGEIFMYNRHHTARAILDSARIPESSKWVYARVTNNWSHLNSMNEFYRKLIATNQIRLLDAKGIGPIDPSLLPEHVGKLQNDPFRSLASVTKQYGCYQGSSTVAFIEFLWADFFRSQLQEKFLLFQVTHTDTKKWCQV
;
A
#
# COMPACT_ATOMS: atom_id res chain seq x y z
N GLU A 1 17.64 27.21 -59.73
CA GLU A 1 17.78 27.20 -58.26
C GLU A 1 16.42 26.91 -57.64
N LEU A 2 16.19 25.68 -57.17
CA LEU A 2 15.02 25.29 -56.40
C LEU A 2 15.50 24.32 -55.31
N LEU A 3 15.62 24.84 -54.09
CA LEU A 3 15.93 24.09 -52.88
C LEU A 3 14.74 23.18 -52.52
N ARG A 4 14.91 21.87 -52.64
CA ARG A 4 14.05 20.89 -51.96
C ARG A 4 14.68 20.56 -50.61
N ALA A 5 14.12 21.11 -49.54
CA ALA A 5 14.40 20.70 -48.18
C ALA A 5 13.81 19.30 -47.94
N GLY A 6 14.67 18.30 -47.76
CA GLY A 6 14.28 16.98 -47.30
C GLY A 6 14.02 17.02 -45.80
N LEU A 7 12.76 16.90 -45.40
CA LEU A 7 12.38 16.59 -44.04
C LEU A 7 12.72 15.12 -43.77
N LEU A 8 13.88 14.88 -43.17
CA LEU A 8 14.19 13.62 -42.51
C LEU A 8 13.28 13.50 -41.28
N PHE A 9 12.16 12.79 -41.43
CA PHE A 9 11.43 12.26 -40.29
C PHE A 9 12.31 11.20 -39.63
N SER A 10 13.09 11.63 -38.63
CA SER A 10 13.67 10.74 -37.65
C SER A 10 12.53 10.05 -36.91
N PHE A 11 12.18 8.85 -37.36
CA PHE A 11 11.44 7.88 -36.54
C PHE A 11 12.34 7.52 -35.35
N LEU A 12 12.26 8.35 -34.30
CA LEU A 12 12.65 7.93 -32.96
C LEU A 12 11.76 6.72 -32.65
N LEU A 13 12.38 5.55 -32.69
CA LEU A 13 11.80 4.30 -32.22
C LEU A 13 11.37 4.50 -30.76
N TRP A 14 10.10 4.83 -30.58
CA TRP A 14 9.45 4.72 -29.28
C TRP A 14 9.51 3.23 -28.94
N PRO A 15 10.20 2.82 -27.85
CA PRO A 15 10.13 1.44 -27.45
C PRO A 15 8.66 1.17 -27.14
N HIS A 16 8.04 0.25 -27.89
CA HIS A 16 6.73 -0.31 -27.55
C HIS A 16 6.84 -0.90 -26.13
N GLN A 17 6.61 -0.07 -25.11
CA GLN A 17 6.11 -0.55 -23.84
C GLN A 17 4.79 -1.23 -24.20
N LEU A 18 4.78 -2.56 -24.17
CA LEU A 18 3.53 -3.34 -24.08
C LEU A 18 2.62 -2.57 -23.13
N GLU A 19 1.50 -2.08 -23.66
CA GLU A 19 0.62 -1.14 -23.00
C GLU A 19 -0.01 -1.89 -21.82
N ILE A 20 0.62 -1.80 -20.65
CA ILE A 20 0.13 -2.47 -19.45
C ILE A 20 -1.27 -1.91 -19.20
N GLN A 21 -2.26 -2.79 -19.14
CA GLN A 21 -3.66 -2.40 -19.05
C GLN A 21 -4.06 -2.06 -17.62
N GLU A 22 -5.15 -1.31 -17.51
CA GLU A 22 -5.75 -0.99 -16.22
C GLU A 22 -6.39 -2.25 -15.61
N CYS A 23 -6.06 -2.55 -14.35
CA CYS A 23 -6.52 -3.75 -13.66
C CYS A 23 -8.05 -3.89 -13.71
N LYS A 24 -8.78 -2.78 -13.55
CA LYS A 24 -10.24 -2.73 -13.45
C LYS A 24 -10.94 -3.07 -14.77
N HIS A 25 -10.27 -2.92 -15.91
CA HIS A 25 -10.85 -3.21 -17.22
C HIS A 25 -10.65 -4.66 -17.68
N VAL A 26 -9.71 -5.39 -17.07
CA VAL A 26 -9.36 -6.76 -17.50
C VAL A 26 -9.30 -7.76 -16.35
N TYR A 27 -9.95 -7.44 -15.23
CA TYR A 27 -9.84 -8.20 -13.99
C TYR A 27 -10.23 -9.69 -14.13
N ASP A 28 -11.13 -10.02 -15.04
CA ASP A 28 -11.59 -11.38 -15.31
C ASP A 28 -10.54 -12.22 -16.08
N GLY A 29 -9.78 -11.59 -16.97
CA GLY A 29 -8.72 -12.23 -17.76
C GLY A 29 -7.36 -12.33 -17.08
N LEU A 30 -7.14 -11.56 -16.00
CA LEU A 30 -5.86 -11.52 -15.29
C LEU A 30 -5.55 -12.83 -14.56
N LYS A 31 -4.32 -13.31 -14.66
CA LYS A 31 -3.83 -14.52 -13.99
C LYS A 31 -2.86 -14.17 -12.86
N GLU A 32 -2.63 -15.13 -11.97
CA GLU A 32 -1.58 -15.00 -10.96
C GLU A 32 -0.23 -14.69 -11.62
N GLY A 33 0.47 -13.69 -11.08
CA GLY A 33 1.74 -13.21 -11.60
C GLY A 33 1.62 -12.06 -12.61
N ASP A 34 0.45 -11.88 -13.23
CA ASP A 34 0.23 -10.80 -14.20
C ASP A 34 0.40 -9.42 -13.56
N ARG A 35 0.74 -8.46 -14.42
CA ARG A 35 0.89 -7.05 -14.06
C ARG A 35 -0.15 -6.21 -14.76
N CYS A 36 -0.71 -5.27 -14.04
CA CYS A 36 -1.61 -4.24 -14.51
C CYS A 36 -1.30 -2.94 -13.76
N TRP A 37 -1.90 -1.82 -14.12
CA TRP A 37 -1.84 -0.59 -13.31
C TRP A 37 -3.21 -0.27 -12.72
N ALA A 38 -3.24 0.42 -11.59
CA ALA A 38 -4.47 0.86 -10.94
C ALA A 38 -4.30 2.26 -10.36
N TRP A 39 -5.37 3.06 -10.42
CA TRP A 39 -5.47 4.25 -9.58
C TRP A 39 -5.45 3.84 -8.11
N ILE A 40 -4.79 4.63 -7.27
CA ILE A 40 -4.72 4.31 -5.83
C ILE A 40 -6.13 4.32 -5.20
N THR A 41 -7.03 5.14 -5.73
CA THR A 41 -8.43 5.23 -5.30
C THR A 41 -9.28 4.02 -5.69
N ASP A 42 -8.82 3.18 -6.63
CA ASP A 42 -9.49 1.92 -6.99
C ASP A 42 -9.00 0.72 -6.16
N LEU A 43 -7.93 0.88 -5.38
CA LEU A 43 -7.38 -0.19 -4.53
C LEU A 43 -8.12 -0.25 -3.19
N ARG A 44 -8.86 -1.34 -2.97
CA ARG A 44 -9.50 -1.65 -1.69
C ARG A 44 -8.45 -2.11 -0.67
N PRO A 45 -8.27 -1.44 0.48
CA PRO A 45 -7.39 -1.94 1.53
C PRO A 45 -7.99 -3.17 2.23
N SER A 46 -7.15 -4.17 2.54
CA SER A 46 -7.54 -5.29 3.42
C SER A 46 -7.24 -5.06 4.92
N GLN A 47 -7.23 -3.81 5.37
CA GLN A 47 -7.10 -3.42 6.78
C GLN A 47 -7.92 -2.16 7.06
N PHE A 48 -8.24 -1.87 8.33
CA PHE A 48 -9.00 -0.67 8.71
C PHE A 48 -8.12 0.54 9.10
N ALA A 49 -6.91 0.28 9.57
CA ALA A 49 -6.03 1.30 10.13
C ALA A 49 -4.60 1.17 9.60
N LEU A 50 -3.83 2.25 9.69
CA LEU A 50 -2.40 2.30 9.45
C LEU A 50 -1.75 3.28 10.45
N GLY A 51 -0.43 3.32 10.54
CA GLY A 51 0.26 4.34 11.33
C GLY A 51 0.61 5.57 10.47
N GLU A 52 0.04 6.73 10.76
CA GLU A 52 0.27 7.96 9.97
C GLU A 52 1.73 8.43 9.99
N TRP A 53 2.47 8.20 11.09
CA TRP A 53 3.89 8.56 11.14
C TRP A 53 4.70 7.88 10.03
N GLU A 54 4.42 6.61 9.73
CA GLU A 54 5.10 5.89 8.67
C GLU A 54 4.64 6.36 7.27
N VAL A 55 3.41 6.87 7.14
CA VAL A 55 2.96 7.55 5.91
C VAL A 55 3.79 8.81 5.69
N GLU A 56 3.92 9.66 6.70
CA GLU A 56 4.70 10.91 6.63
C GLU A 56 6.18 10.65 6.31
N GLU A 57 6.81 9.68 6.97
CA GLU A 57 8.19 9.29 6.66
C GLU A 57 8.32 8.73 5.24
N THR A 58 7.31 7.99 4.78
CA THR A 58 7.27 7.52 3.38
C THR A 58 7.13 8.69 2.41
N ILE A 59 6.31 9.70 2.69
CA ILE A 59 6.21 10.93 1.88
C ILE A 59 7.57 11.63 1.81
N LYS A 60 8.23 11.85 2.96
CA LYS A 60 9.58 12.46 3.01
C LYS A 60 10.62 11.65 2.24
N SER A 61 10.50 10.32 2.24
CA SER A 61 11.36 9.44 1.46
C SER A 61 11.09 9.58 -0.04
N LEU A 62 9.82 9.56 -0.46
CA LEU A 62 9.40 9.77 -1.85
C LEU A 62 9.86 11.14 -2.35
N ASP A 63 9.90 12.15 -1.49
CA ASP A 63 10.28 13.49 -1.88
C ASP A 63 11.74 13.64 -2.31
N LYS A 64 12.60 12.68 -1.96
CA LYS A 64 14.01 12.66 -2.38
C LYS A 64 14.17 12.26 -3.85
N TYR A 65 13.14 11.72 -4.49
CA TYR A 65 13.20 11.21 -5.86
C TYR A 65 12.71 12.25 -6.87
N SER A 66 13.31 12.22 -8.06
CA SER A 66 12.77 12.93 -9.23
C SER A 66 11.44 12.30 -9.68
N VAL A 67 10.64 13.02 -10.48
CA VAL A 67 9.40 12.46 -11.05
C VAL A 67 9.67 11.18 -11.86
N ALA A 68 10.76 11.16 -12.63
CA ALA A 68 11.17 9.97 -13.39
C ALA A 68 11.57 8.80 -12.49
N ASP A 69 12.26 9.06 -11.38
CA ASP A 69 12.59 8.03 -10.39
C ASP A 69 11.35 7.50 -9.67
N LEU A 70 10.39 8.37 -9.34
CA LEU A 70 9.12 7.96 -8.75
C LEU A 70 8.35 7.02 -9.69
N GLN A 71 8.36 7.29 -11.00
CA GLN A 71 7.80 6.37 -11.99
C GLN A 71 8.51 5.01 -11.98
N ARG A 72 9.86 4.98 -11.96
CA ARG A 72 10.63 3.73 -11.86
C ARG A 72 10.34 2.94 -10.57
N LEU A 73 10.23 3.63 -9.44
CA LEU A 73 9.89 3.01 -8.15
C LEU A 73 8.52 2.33 -8.18
N LYS A 74 7.52 3.02 -8.75
CA LYS A 74 6.17 2.47 -8.92
C LYS A 74 6.15 1.20 -9.78
N THR A 75 7.02 1.10 -10.79
CA THR A 75 7.14 -0.08 -11.67
C THR A 75 7.91 -1.24 -11.06
N SER A 76 8.98 -0.95 -10.32
CA SER A 76 9.88 -1.98 -9.77
C SER A 76 9.31 -2.71 -8.55
N LYS A 77 8.40 -2.07 -7.79
CA LYS A 77 7.78 -2.63 -6.57
C LYS A 77 6.25 -2.59 -6.66
N PRO A 78 5.65 -3.45 -7.50
CA PRO A 78 4.19 -3.46 -7.68
C PRO A 78 3.48 -3.81 -6.38
N ILE A 79 2.28 -3.26 -6.18
CA ILE A 79 1.41 -3.61 -5.06
C ILE A 79 0.83 -5.00 -5.31
N PRO A 80 0.97 -5.95 -4.36
CA PRO A 80 0.34 -7.25 -4.52
C PRO A 80 -1.17 -7.11 -4.28
N ILE A 81 -1.97 -7.63 -5.22
CA ILE A 81 -3.42 -7.51 -5.22
C ILE A 81 -4.11 -8.88 -5.33
N ASN A 82 -5.32 -8.96 -4.79
CA ASN A 82 -6.25 -10.06 -4.99
C ASN A 82 -7.52 -9.51 -5.69
N ILE A 83 -8.04 -10.23 -6.68
CA ILE A 83 -9.25 -9.83 -7.42
C ILE A 83 -10.46 -10.55 -6.84
N ALA A 84 -11.48 -9.78 -6.46
CA ALA A 84 -12.70 -10.26 -5.84
C ALA A 84 -13.78 -10.67 -6.88
N PRO A 85 -14.79 -11.47 -6.50
CA PRO A 85 -15.88 -11.89 -7.41
C PRO A 85 -16.77 -10.75 -7.91
N ASN A 86 -16.77 -9.61 -7.24
CA ASN A 86 -17.44 -8.39 -7.71
C ASN A 86 -16.54 -7.50 -8.60
N GLY A 87 -15.35 -7.97 -8.97
CA GLY A 87 -14.37 -7.22 -9.77
C GLY A 87 -13.55 -6.19 -8.99
N GLU A 88 -13.76 -6.05 -7.68
CA GLU A 88 -12.95 -5.15 -6.86
C GLU A 88 -11.53 -5.69 -6.66
N ILE A 89 -10.57 -4.77 -6.55
CA ILE A 89 -9.14 -5.07 -6.44
C ILE A 89 -8.68 -4.79 -5.02
N PHE A 90 -8.36 -5.84 -4.27
CA PHE A 90 -7.92 -5.72 -2.88
C PHE A 90 -6.41 -5.76 -2.77
N MET A 91 -5.81 -4.70 -2.20
CA MET A 91 -4.42 -4.70 -1.79
C MET A 91 -4.27 -5.22 -0.36
N TYR A 92 -3.29 -6.09 -0.14
CA TYR A 92 -3.00 -6.64 1.20
C TYR A 92 -1.66 -6.25 1.80
N ASN A 93 -0.84 -5.53 1.05
CA ASN A 93 0.42 -5.00 1.54
C ASN A 93 0.70 -3.64 0.91
N ARG A 94 1.61 -2.88 1.52
CA ARG A 94 2.09 -1.56 1.06
C ARG A 94 1.04 -0.44 1.18
N HIS A 95 0.10 -0.55 2.12
CA HIS A 95 -0.91 0.49 2.39
C HIS A 95 -0.29 1.85 2.70
N HIS A 96 0.78 1.90 3.50
CA HIS A 96 1.51 3.14 3.77
C HIS A 96 2.11 3.77 2.51
N THR A 97 2.66 2.97 1.59
CA THR A 97 3.17 3.51 0.32
C THR A 97 2.04 4.03 -0.56
N ALA A 98 0.95 3.29 -0.70
CA ALA A 98 -0.21 3.74 -1.48
C ALA A 98 -0.78 5.04 -0.90
N ARG A 99 -0.96 5.11 0.42
CA ARG A 99 -1.41 6.31 1.13
C ARG A 99 -0.43 7.47 0.96
N ALA A 100 0.88 7.25 1.08
CA ALA A 100 1.89 8.29 0.89
C ALA A 100 1.90 8.84 -0.55
N ILE A 101 1.74 7.98 -1.56
CA ILE A 101 1.62 8.44 -2.94
C ILE A 101 0.34 9.27 -3.10
N LEU A 102 -0.79 8.82 -2.52
CA LEU A 102 -2.07 9.54 -2.53
C LEU A 102 -1.93 10.94 -1.92
N ASP A 103 -1.35 11.02 -0.73
CA ASP A 103 -1.30 12.24 0.08
C ASP A 103 -0.18 13.22 -0.34
N SER A 104 0.83 12.77 -1.09
CA SER A 104 1.97 13.62 -1.48
C SER A 104 1.56 14.77 -2.41
N ALA A 105 1.71 16.02 -1.96
CA ALA A 105 1.44 17.21 -2.77
C ALA A 105 2.38 17.37 -3.99
N ARG A 106 3.52 16.66 -4.02
CA ARG A 106 4.51 16.75 -5.11
C ARG A 106 4.21 15.80 -6.27
N ILE A 107 3.45 14.75 -6.03
CA ILE A 107 3.00 13.84 -7.08
C ILE A 107 1.72 14.44 -7.68
N PRO A 108 1.65 14.74 -8.99
CA PRO A 108 0.43 15.24 -9.61
C PRO A 108 -0.70 14.20 -9.52
N GLU A 109 -1.95 14.67 -9.50
CA GLU A 109 -3.14 13.80 -9.48
C GLU A 109 -3.14 12.76 -10.62
N SER A 110 -2.73 13.17 -11.83
CA SER A 110 -2.57 12.27 -12.99
C SER A 110 -1.51 11.17 -12.81
N SER A 111 -0.73 11.22 -11.74
CA SER A 111 0.33 10.27 -11.40
C SER A 111 0.05 9.47 -10.12
N LYS A 112 -1.16 9.55 -9.56
CA LYS A 112 -1.64 8.83 -8.36
C LYS A 112 -2.13 7.41 -8.68
N TRP A 113 -1.31 6.70 -9.44
CA TRP A 113 -1.52 5.31 -9.82
C TRP A 113 -0.27 4.49 -9.48
N VAL A 114 -0.42 3.18 -9.43
CA VAL A 114 0.67 2.22 -9.17
C VAL A 114 0.59 1.04 -10.12
N TYR A 115 1.71 0.35 -10.33
CA TYR A 115 1.64 -1.01 -10.85
C TYR A 115 1.19 -1.96 -9.75
N ALA A 116 0.37 -2.92 -10.14
CA ALA A 116 -0.08 -4.00 -9.30
C ALA A 116 0.38 -5.34 -9.87
N ARG A 117 0.55 -6.32 -8.99
CA ARG A 117 0.83 -7.71 -9.36
C ARG A 117 -0.26 -8.59 -8.77
N VAL A 118 -0.92 -9.35 -9.64
CA VAL A 118 -1.98 -10.27 -9.23
C VAL A 118 -1.37 -11.40 -8.44
N THR A 119 -1.75 -11.52 -7.18
CA THR A 119 -1.38 -12.63 -6.30
C THR A 119 -2.42 -13.72 -6.38
N ASN A 120 -3.70 -13.36 -6.41
CA ASN A 120 -4.78 -14.30 -6.66
C ASN A 120 -5.87 -13.65 -7.51
N ASN A 121 -6.39 -14.39 -8.49
CA ASN A 121 -7.66 -14.04 -9.13
C ASN A 121 -8.77 -14.96 -8.63
N TRP A 122 -9.66 -14.41 -7.81
CA TRP A 122 -10.80 -15.09 -7.24
C TRP A 122 -12.12 -14.51 -7.77
N SER A 123 -12.10 -13.93 -8.97
CA SER A 123 -13.29 -13.43 -9.68
C SER A 123 -14.36 -14.51 -9.90
N HIS A 124 -13.95 -15.79 -9.94
CA HIS A 124 -14.82 -16.95 -10.15
C HIS A 124 -15.59 -17.41 -8.88
N LEU A 125 -15.31 -16.84 -7.71
CA LEU A 125 -16.02 -17.22 -6.49
C LEU A 125 -17.50 -16.81 -6.52
N ASN A 126 -18.35 -17.51 -5.78
CA ASN A 126 -19.78 -17.26 -5.82
C ASN A 126 -20.21 -16.06 -4.97
N SER A 127 -19.38 -15.63 -4.01
CA SER A 127 -19.73 -14.55 -3.09
C SER A 127 -18.52 -13.84 -2.49
N MET A 128 -18.73 -12.59 -2.05
CA MET A 128 -17.73 -11.86 -1.27
C MET A 128 -17.38 -12.56 0.06
N ASN A 129 -18.32 -13.30 0.66
CA ASN A 129 -18.06 -14.05 1.88
C ASN A 129 -17.07 -15.21 1.67
N GLU A 130 -17.06 -15.85 0.49
CA GLU A 130 -16.00 -16.81 0.12
C GLU A 130 -14.65 -16.12 -0.05
N PHE A 131 -14.65 -14.96 -0.70
CA PHE A 131 -13.45 -14.14 -0.90
C PHE A 131 -12.81 -13.72 0.42
N TYR A 132 -13.59 -13.15 1.36
CA TYR A 132 -13.08 -12.74 2.67
C TYR A 132 -12.56 -13.93 3.49
N ARG A 133 -13.24 -15.08 3.44
CA ARG A 133 -12.74 -16.32 4.07
C ARG A 133 -11.37 -16.73 3.52
N LYS A 134 -11.14 -16.61 2.21
CA LYS A 134 -9.83 -16.87 1.62
C LYS A 134 -8.77 -15.88 2.11
N LEU A 135 -9.08 -14.58 2.14
CA LEU A 135 -8.14 -13.57 2.67
C LEU A 135 -7.76 -13.84 4.14
N ILE A 136 -8.72 -14.27 4.96
CA ILE A 136 -8.46 -14.66 6.37
C ILE A 136 -7.55 -15.89 6.40
N ALA A 137 -7.89 -16.93 5.64
CA ALA A 137 -7.12 -18.18 5.61
C ALA A 137 -5.68 -18.00 5.12
N THR A 138 -5.42 -16.99 4.29
CA THR A 138 -4.09 -16.66 3.76
C THR A 138 -3.35 -15.58 4.56
N ASN A 139 -3.91 -15.10 5.68
CA ASN A 139 -3.38 -13.99 6.47
C ASN A 139 -3.15 -12.70 5.64
N GLN A 140 -4.05 -12.42 4.69
CA GLN A 140 -4.00 -11.26 3.80
C GLN A 140 -5.02 -10.17 4.17
N ILE A 141 -5.61 -10.23 5.36
CA ILE A 141 -6.58 -9.26 5.86
C ILE A 141 -6.42 -9.08 7.36
N ARG A 142 -6.59 -7.84 7.84
CA ARG A 142 -6.61 -7.51 9.27
C ARG A 142 -7.90 -6.77 9.61
N LEU A 143 -8.75 -7.42 10.40
CA LEU A 143 -10.11 -6.96 10.74
C LEU A 143 -10.20 -6.26 12.09
N LEU A 144 -9.21 -5.42 12.43
CA LEU A 144 -9.20 -4.67 13.68
C LEU A 144 -9.15 -3.17 13.35
N ASP A 145 -9.88 -2.35 14.11
CA ASP A 145 -9.85 -0.89 13.97
C ASP A 145 -8.52 -0.27 14.46
N ALA A 146 -8.46 1.07 14.43
CA ALA A 146 -7.31 1.84 14.91
C ALA A 146 -7.05 1.74 16.42
N LYS A 147 -8.01 1.26 17.20
CA LYS A 147 -7.86 0.97 18.62
C LYS A 147 -7.51 -0.50 18.86
N GLY A 148 -7.33 -1.27 17.79
CA GLY A 148 -7.10 -2.71 17.78
C GLY A 148 -8.25 -3.50 18.39
N ILE A 149 -9.48 -3.07 18.15
CA ILE A 149 -10.73 -3.74 18.51
C ILE A 149 -11.29 -4.44 17.26
N GLY A 150 -11.76 -5.67 17.42
CA GLY A 150 -12.33 -6.48 16.35
C GLY A 150 -12.67 -7.90 16.82
N PRO A 151 -12.99 -8.82 15.89
CA PRO A 151 -13.01 -8.61 14.44
C PRO A 151 -14.18 -7.74 13.98
N ILE A 152 -13.93 -6.83 13.05
CA ILE A 152 -14.94 -6.03 12.35
C ILE A 152 -15.37 -6.78 11.08
N ASP A 153 -16.64 -6.63 10.69
CA ASP A 153 -17.15 -7.20 9.45
C ASP A 153 -16.30 -6.73 8.24
N PRO A 154 -15.74 -7.65 7.43
CA PRO A 154 -14.89 -7.30 6.29
C PRO A 154 -15.61 -6.46 5.21
N SER A 155 -16.94 -6.49 5.14
CA SER A 155 -17.71 -5.64 4.23
C SER A 155 -17.63 -4.15 4.59
N LEU A 156 -17.19 -3.83 5.82
CA LEU A 156 -16.98 -2.45 6.28
C LEU A 156 -15.56 -1.94 5.98
N LEU A 157 -14.70 -2.74 5.35
CA LEU A 157 -13.35 -2.30 4.97
C LEU A 157 -13.43 -0.97 4.19
N PRO A 158 -12.51 -0.03 4.45
CA PRO A 158 -12.56 1.29 3.82
C PRO A 158 -12.52 1.21 2.30
N GLU A 159 -13.15 2.16 1.62
CA GLU A 159 -13.30 2.05 0.17
C GLU A 159 -11.99 2.22 -0.61
N HIS A 160 -11.03 2.95 -0.04
CA HIS A 160 -9.69 3.16 -0.57
C HIS A 160 -8.75 3.55 0.58
N VAL A 161 -7.44 3.51 0.34
CA VAL A 161 -6.41 3.76 1.38
C VAL A 161 -6.48 5.12 2.07
N GLY A 162 -7.04 6.14 1.41
CA GLY A 162 -7.26 7.47 1.97
C GLY A 162 -8.22 7.50 3.15
N LYS A 163 -9.06 6.46 3.31
CA LYS A 163 -10.03 6.32 4.41
C LYS A 163 -9.50 5.45 5.57
N LEU A 164 -8.26 4.98 5.50
CA LEU A 164 -7.63 4.25 6.61
C LEU A 164 -7.45 5.18 7.80
N GLN A 165 -7.84 4.69 8.98
CA GLN A 165 -7.71 5.41 10.25
C GLN A 165 -6.28 5.39 10.76
N ASN A 166 -5.89 6.40 11.53
CA ASN A 166 -4.60 6.41 12.21
C ASN A 166 -4.63 5.53 13.47
N ASP A 167 -3.76 4.53 13.51
CA ASP A 167 -3.39 3.75 14.70
C ASP A 167 -2.04 4.28 15.24
N PRO A 168 -2.05 5.02 16.37
CA PRO A 168 -0.83 5.54 16.98
C PRO A 168 0.13 4.45 17.45
N PHE A 169 -0.38 3.29 17.87
CA PHE A 169 0.46 2.17 18.30
C PHE A 169 1.12 1.48 17.11
N ARG A 170 0.46 1.46 15.94
CA ARG A 170 1.10 1.04 14.70
C ARG A 170 2.23 1.97 14.29
N SER A 171 2.09 3.27 14.53
CA SER A 171 3.18 4.25 14.36
C SER A 171 4.33 3.98 15.35
N LEU A 172 4.02 3.79 16.64
CA LEU A 172 5.02 3.44 17.66
C LEU A 172 5.78 2.15 17.31
N ALA A 173 5.08 1.16 16.78
CA ALA A 173 5.70 -0.08 16.31
C ALA A 173 6.68 0.15 15.14
N SER A 174 6.38 1.04 14.20
CA SER A 174 7.34 1.39 13.15
C SER A 174 8.57 2.12 13.68
N VAL A 175 8.36 3.08 14.57
CA VAL A 175 9.46 3.85 15.19
C VAL A 175 10.38 2.90 15.95
N THR A 176 9.84 2.10 16.86
CA THR A 176 10.64 1.16 17.67
C THR A 176 11.39 0.13 16.81
N LYS A 177 10.80 -0.35 15.71
CA LYS A 177 11.49 -1.17 14.71
C LYS A 177 12.66 -0.43 14.06
N GLN A 178 12.45 0.81 13.63
CA GLN A 178 13.48 1.63 12.98
C GLN A 178 14.69 1.85 13.91
N TYR A 179 14.45 1.98 15.21
CA TYR A 179 15.51 2.13 16.23
C TYR A 179 16.07 0.79 16.75
N GLY A 180 15.63 -0.34 16.22
CA GLY A 180 16.21 -1.65 16.51
C GLY A 180 15.70 -2.32 17.79
N CYS A 181 14.60 -1.83 18.39
CA CYS A 181 13.98 -2.48 19.57
C CYS A 181 13.47 -3.89 19.27
N TYR A 182 13.10 -4.18 18.01
CA TYR A 182 12.74 -5.52 17.56
C TYR A 182 13.01 -5.67 16.06
N GLN A 183 13.04 -6.92 15.57
CA GLN A 183 13.22 -7.25 14.17
C GLN A 183 11.88 -7.55 13.49
N GLY A 184 11.72 -7.05 12.25
CA GLY A 184 10.60 -7.46 11.41
C GLY A 184 10.68 -8.93 11.02
N SER A 185 9.58 -9.47 10.50
CA SER A 185 9.50 -10.86 10.04
C SER A 185 8.80 -10.91 8.69
N SER A 186 9.35 -11.72 7.77
CA SER A 186 8.72 -12.02 6.48
C SER A 186 7.77 -13.22 6.56
N THR A 187 7.79 -13.98 7.65
CA THR A 187 6.97 -15.19 7.85
C THR A 187 5.78 -14.94 8.78
N VAL A 188 5.86 -13.93 9.65
CA VAL A 188 4.77 -13.55 10.55
C VAL A 188 4.01 -12.38 9.94
N ALA A 189 2.81 -12.65 9.44
CA ALA A 189 1.92 -11.63 8.91
C ALA A 189 1.60 -10.58 9.98
N PHE A 190 1.55 -9.30 9.58
CA PHE A 190 1.18 -8.19 10.45
C PHE A 190 2.05 -8.03 11.72
N ILE A 191 3.33 -8.46 11.70
CA ILE A 191 4.21 -8.40 12.89
C ILE A 191 4.27 -7.01 13.54
N GLU A 192 4.30 -5.92 12.78
CA GLU A 192 4.28 -4.56 13.34
C GLU A 192 2.95 -4.24 14.04
N PHE A 193 1.83 -4.81 13.60
CA PHE A 193 0.57 -4.70 14.33
C PHE A 193 0.54 -5.58 15.58
N LEU A 194 1.18 -6.75 15.58
CA LEU A 194 1.30 -7.55 16.79
C LEU A 194 2.09 -6.80 17.88
N TRP A 195 3.15 -6.10 17.48
CA TRP A 195 3.87 -5.18 18.38
C TRP A 195 3.01 -3.99 18.81
N ALA A 196 2.22 -3.40 17.91
CA ALA A 196 1.26 -2.35 18.27
C ALA A 196 0.25 -2.84 19.33
N ASP A 197 -0.27 -4.05 19.16
CA ASP A 197 -1.22 -4.68 20.10
C ASP A 197 -0.56 -4.94 21.46
N PHE A 198 0.70 -5.41 21.46
CA PHE A 198 1.50 -5.53 22.67
C PHE A 198 1.66 -4.17 23.35
N PHE A 199 2.17 -3.13 22.67
CA PHE A 199 2.38 -1.82 23.27
C PHE A 199 1.09 -1.22 23.86
N ARG A 200 -0.03 -1.36 23.15
CA ARG A 200 -1.34 -0.89 23.60
C ARG A 200 -1.85 -1.63 24.85
N SER A 201 -1.48 -2.89 25.03
CA SER A 201 -1.79 -3.64 26.26
C SER A 201 -0.96 -3.18 27.47
N GLN A 202 0.24 -2.65 27.24
CA GLN A 202 1.16 -2.23 28.30
C GLN A 202 1.00 -0.76 28.67
N LEU A 203 0.79 0.10 27.67
CA LEU A 203 0.67 1.53 27.82
C LEU A 203 -0.81 1.87 28.00
N GLN A 204 -1.24 2.12 29.24
CA GLN A 204 -2.60 2.57 29.55
C GLN A 204 -3.01 3.77 28.67
N GLU A 205 -4.32 3.92 28.41
CA GLU A 205 -4.89 4.90 27.45
C GLU A 205 -4.36 6.36 27.58
N LYS A 206 -3.80 6.77 28.71
CA LYS A 206 -3.16 8.08 28.89
C LYS A 206 -1.97 8.33 27.95
N PHE A 207 -1.39 7.28 27.37
CA PHE A 207 -0.36 7.40 26.32
C PHE A 207 -0.93 7.73 24.93
N LEU A 208 -2.25 7.77 24.74
CA LEU A 208 -2.88 8.19 23.47
C LEU A 208 -2.64 9.68 23.13
N LEU A 209 -2.15 10.47 24.09
CA LEU A 209 -1.66 11.84 23.86
C LEU A 209 -0.18 11.88 23.42
N PHE A 210 0.49 10.74 23.31
CA PHE A 210 1.88 10.67 22.89
C PHE A 210 1.97 10.96 21.39
N GLN A 211 2.13 12.24 21.06
CA GLN A 211 2.82 12.60 19.84
C GLN A 211 4.25 12.10 20.00
N VAL A 212 4.73 11.25 19.08
CA VAL A 212 6.13 10.83 19.04
C VAL A 212 6.96 12.09 18.74
N THR A 213 7.29 12.82 19.79
CA THR A 213 8.24 13.93 19.72
C THR A 213 9.62 13.31 19.57
N HIS A 214 10.44 13.90 18.70
CA HIS A 214 11.82 13.48 18.41
C HIS A 214 12.70 13.57 19.66
N THR A 215 12.50 12.68 20.61
CA THR A 215 13.42 12.40 21.72
C THR A 215 14.47 11.41 21.24
N ASP A 216 15.59 11.30 21.96
CA ASP A 216 16.68 10.37 21.62
C ASP A 216 16.24 8.92 21.87
N THR A 217 15.42 8.39 20.96
CA THR A 217 14.81 7.06 20.97
C THR A 217 15.83 5.93 20.89
N LYS A 218 17.10 6.21 20.55
CA LYS A 218 18.18 5.20 20.61
C LYS A 218 18.39 4.65 22.01
N LYS A 219 18.07 5.43 23.06
CA LYS A 219 18.18 4.98 24.45
C LYS A 219 17.05 4.05 24.89
N TRP A 220 15.92 4.03 24.18
CA TRP A 220 14.78 3.17 24.55
C TRP A 220 15.04 1.70 24.25
N CYS A 221 15.91 1.43 23.28
CA CYS A 221 16.20 0.08 22.79
C CYS A 221 17.54 -0.49 23.30
N GLN A 222 18.22 0.21 24.22
CA GLN A 222 19.42 -0.31 24.87
C GLN A 222 18.98 -1.22 26.02
N VAL A 223 19.16 -2.53 25.82
CA VAL A 223 19.12 -3.53 26.89
C VAL A 223 20.50 -3.65 27.53
#